data_AF-C1A2E1-F1
#
_entry.id   AF-C1A2E1-F1
#
_cell.length_a   1.000
_cell.length_b   1.000
_cell.length_c   1.000
_cell.angle_alpha   90.00
_cell.angle_beta   90.00
_cell.angle_gamma   90.00
#
_symmetry.space_group_name_H-M   'P 1'
#
loop_
_entity.id
_entity.type
_entity.pdbx_description
1 polymer ?
#
loop_
_entity_poly.entity_id
_entity_poly.type
_entity_poly.pdbx_seq_one_letter_code
_entity_poly.pdbx_strand_id
1 'polypeptide(L)'
;MKLRRLAFSVAGCAAITLVATPAAQASTVFDFLPIEIARMIPTGSADAVQPFLPPVFAPPAPPAPQAPQNQPAPQNTPAPARYYQNCTAVRNAGAAPLYRGQNGYAPHLDRDNDGIACE
;
A
#
# COMPACT_ATOMS: atom_id res chain seq x y z
N MET A 1 -41.50 5.30 -23.70
CA MET A 1 -40.94 5.72 -25.02
C MET A 1 -39.83 6.72 -24.72
N LYS A 2 -38.54 6.64 -25.07
CA LYS A 2 -37.68 5.94 -26.04
C LYS A 2 -36.31 5.90 -25.32
N LEU A 3 -35.66 4.79 -25.01
CA LEU A 3 -34.95 3.82 -25.87
C LEU A 3 -33.79 4.41 -26.71
N ARG A 4 -32.55 4.14 -26.23
CA ARG A 4 -31.26 3.92 -26.94
C ARG A 4 -30.64 5.18 -27.62
N ARG A 5 -29.31 5.42 -27.67
CA ARG A 5 -28.15 4.59 -28.10
C ARG A 5 -26.87 5.27 -27.58
N LEU A 6 -25.96 4.58 -26.88
CA LEU A 6 -24.77 3.88 -27.40
C LEU A 6 -23.77 4.76 -28.19
N ALA A 7 -22.63 5.04 -27.57
CA ALA A 7 -21.35 5.23 -28.27
C ALA A 7 -20.25 4.53 -27.45
N PHE A 8 -19.99 3.28 -27.85
CA PHE A 8 -18.77 2.55 -27.52
C PHE A 8 -17.57 3.32 -28.07
N SER A 9 -16.54 3.52 -27.26
CA SER A 9 -15.19 3.77 -27.78
C SER A 9 -14.25 2.71 -27.23
N VAL A 10 -13.84 1.85 -28.16
CA VAL A 10 -12.90 0.75 -28.00
C VAL A 10 -11.49 1.32 -28.13
N ALA A 11 -10.70 1.17 -27.07
CA ALA A 11 -9.24 1.11 -27.13
C ALA A 11 -8.86 0.34 -25.84
N GLY A 12 -8.50 -0.94 -25.87
CA GLY A 12 -7.49 -1.53 -26.74
C GLY A 12 -6.21 -1.67 -25.92
N CYS A 13 -6.19 -2.62 -24.98
CA CYS A 13 -4.95 -3.16 -24.41
C CYS A 13 -5.17 -4.65 -24.17
N ALA A 14 -4.79 -5.44 -25.17
CA ALA A 14 -4.48 -6.84 -25.00
C ALA A 14 -3.27 -6.96 -24.07
N ALA A 15 -3.44 -7.60 -22.93
CA ALA A 15 -2.34 -8.01 -22.07
C ALA A 15 -2.52 -9.50 -21.73
N ILE A 16 -2.08 -10.32 -22.69
CA ILE A 16 -1.19 -11.47 -22.49
C ILE A 16 -1.54 -12.36 -21.29
N THR A 17 -2.22 -13.45 -21.60
CA THR A 17 -2.21 -14.70 -20.83
C THR A 17 -0.77 -15.17 -20.63
N LEU A 18 -0.28 -15.10 -19.40
CA LEU A 18 0.89 -15.87 -18.95
C LEU A 18 0.37 -17.09 -18.21
N VAL A 19 0.34 -18.21 -18.94
CA VAL A 19 0.09 -19.55 -18.42
C VAL A 19 1.25 -19.85 -17.46
N ALA A 20 0.93 -19.97 -16.18
CA ALA A 20 1.90 -20.40 -15.17
C ALA A 20 2.41 -21.80 -15.54
N THR A 21 3.72 -21.92 -15.73
CA THR A 21 4.43 -23.19 -15.86
C THR A 21 4.13 -24.09 -14.67
N PRO A 22 3.92 -25.41 -14.85
CA PRO A 22 3.80 -26.31 -13.72
C PRO A 22 5.11 -26.29 -12.94
N ALA A 23 5.00 -26.01 -11.63
CA ALA A 23 6.09 -26.17 -10.70
C ALA A 23 6.70 -27.56 -10.90
N ALA A 24 7.99 -27.62 -11.23
CA ALA A 24 8.76 -28.84 -11.19
C ALA A 24 8.77 -29.32 -9.74
N GLN A 25 7.82 -30.19 -9.39
CA GLN A 25 7.82 -30.86 -8.11
C GLN A 25 8.97 -31.87 -8.17
N ALA A 26 9.95 -31.68 -7.29
CA ALA A 26 11.07 -32.59 -7.15
C ALA A 26 10.54 -33.97 -6.76
N SER A 27 10.39 -34.86 -7.74
CA SER A 27 10.10 -36.27 -7.48
C SER A 27 11.27 -36.81 -6.67
N THR A 28 11.00 -37.15 -5.42
CA THR A 28 12.03 -37.76 -4.58
C THR A 28 12.06 -39.24 -4.89
N VAL A 29 13.20 -39.91 -4.68
CA VAL A 29 13.36 -41.37 -4.91
C VAL A 29 12.27 -42.20 -4.20
N PHE A 30 11.60 -41.64 -3.19
CA PHE A 30 10.44 -42.22 -2.50
C PHE A 30 9.20 -42.42 -3.37
N ASP A 31 9.04 -41.69 -4.49
CA ASP A 31 7.90 -41.85 -5.41
C ASP A 31 7.99 -43.15 -6.24
N PHE A 32 9.17 -43.74 -6.34
CA PHE A 32 9.43 -44.94 -7.15
C PHE A 32 9.70 -46.21 -6.31
N LEU A 33 9.60 -46.11 -4.98
CA LEU A 33 9.81 -47.23 -4.06
C LEU A 33 8.48 -47.67 -3.42
N PRO A 34 8.23 -48.99 -3.28
CA PRO A 34 7.12 -49.47 -2.48
C PRO A 34 7.24 -48.97 -1.03
N ILE A 35 6.10 -48.68 -0.40
CA ILE A 35 6.00 -48.07 0.94
C ILE A 35 6.83 -48.82 1.99
N GLU A 36 6.90 -50.14 1.90
CA GLU A 36 7.69 -50.99 2.82
C GLU A 36 9.19 -50.72 2.71
N ILE A 37 9.72 -50.51 1.50
CA ILE A 37 11.15 -50.23 1.29
C ILE A 37 11.47 -48.80 1.72
N ALA A 38 10.58 -47.84 1.41
CA ALA A 38 10.72 -46.46 1.84
C ALA A 38 10.81 -46.31 3.37
N ARG A 39 10.10 -47.15 4.12
CA ARG A 39 10.10 -47.16 5.59
C ARG A 39 11.33 -47.81 6.23
N MET A 40 12.07 -48.62 5.46
CA MET A 40 13.33 -49.22 5.91
C MET A 40 14.50 -48.23 5.85
N ILE A 41 14.37 -47.12 5.11
CA ILE A 41 15.40 -46.09 5.04
C ILE A 41 15.32 -45.26 6.32
N PRO A 42 16.34 -45.29 7.22
CA PRO A 42 16.33 -44.42 8.37
C PRO A 42 16.31 -42.97 7.87
N THR A 43 15.27 -42.23 8.28
CA THR A 43 15.07 -40.81 7.98
C THR A 43 16.22 -39.92 8.47
N GLY A 44 17.22 -40.48 9.15
CA GLY A 44 18.46 -39.82 9.59
C GLY A 44 19.66 -39.93 8.64
N SER A 45 19.56 -40.61 7.49
CA SER A 45 20.70 -40.72 6.54
C SER A 45 21.11 -39.38 5.92
N ALA A 46 20.21 -38.40 5.89
CA ALA A 46 20.50 -37.06 5.38
C ALA A 46 21.39 -36.24 6.35
N ASP A 47 21.37 -36.55 7.65
CA ASP A 47 22.16 -35.82 8.67
C ASP A 47 23.63 -36.24 8.69
N ALA A 48 23.96 -37.46 8.24
CA ALA A 48 25.33 -37.98 8.29
C ALA A 48 26.30 -37.21 7.36
N VAL A 49 25.78 -36.53 6.34
CA VAL A 49 26.57 -35.69 5.41
C VAL A 49 26.60 -34.22 5.82
N GLN A 50 25.74 -33.81 6.76
CA GLN A 50 25.64 -32.43 7.24
C GLN A 50 26.96 -31.82 7.74
N PRO A 51 27.85 -32.54 8.46
CA PRO A 51 29.13 -31.98 8.88
C PRO A 51 30.17 -31.84 7.75
N PHE A 52 29.92 -32.43 6.57
CA PHE A 52 30.81 -32.35 5.39
C PHE A 52 30.32 -31.36 4.34
N LEU A 53 29.13 -30.80 4.48
CA LEU A 53 28.64 -29.79 3.55
C LEU A 53 29.25 -28.42 3.88
N PRO A 54 29.75 -27.68 2.88
CA PRO A 54 30.17 -26.31 3.09
C PRO A 54 28.97 -25.48 3.59
N PRO A 55 29.20 -24.43 4.39
CA PRO A 55 28.13 -23.53 4.79
C PRO A 55 27.47 -22.96 3.54
N VAL A 56 26.18 -23.23 3.37
CA VAL A 56 25.40 -22.61 2.30
C VAL A 56 25.30 -21.13 2.63
N PHE A 57 26.00 -20.29 1.87
CA PHE A 57 25.81 -18.86 1.91
C PHE A 57 24.38 -18.57 1.44
N ALA A 58 23.47 -18.37 2.38
CA ALA A 58 22.16 -17.85 2.06
C ALA A 58 22.35 -16.48 1.39
N PRO A 59 21.73 -16.23 0.21
CA PRO A 59 21.75 -14.90 -0.38
C PRO A 59 21.16 -13.91 0.62
N PRO A 60 21.64 -12.65 0.64
CA PRO A 60 21.09 -11.63 1.53
C PRO A 60 19.58 -11.54 1.29
N ALA A 61 18.81 -11.55 2.38
CA ALA A 61 17.37 -11.41 2.31
C ALA A 61 17.01 -10.16 1.49
N PRO A 62 15.96 -10.20 0.64
CA PRO A 62 15.53 -9.03 -0.09
C PRO A 62 15.22 -7.89 0.89
N PRO A 63 15.53 -6.63 0.52
CA PRO A 63 15.23 -5.50 1.37
C PRO A 63 13.75 -5.48 1.72
N ALA A 64 13.44 -5.32 3.01
CA ALA A 64 12.07 -5.23 3.48
C ALA A 64 11.34 -4.07 2.77
N PRO A 65 10.03 -4.19 2.50
CA PRO A 65 9.23 -3.09 1.98
C PRO A 65 9.42 -1.83 2.83
N GLN A 66 9.83 -0.75 2.20
CA GLN A 66 9.98 0.53 2.87
C GLN A 66 8.60 1.03 3.29
N ALA A 67 8.44 1.35 4.58
CA ALA A 67 7.24 2.02 5.07
C ALA A 67 7.04 3.35 4.30
N PRO A 68 5.78 3.80 4.09
CA PRO A 68 5.51 5.07 3.44
C PRO A 68 6.31 6.18 4.09
N GLN A 69 7.14 6.86 3.31
CA GLN A 69 7.88 8.01 3.80
C GLN A 69 6.90 9.16 4.05
N ASN A 70 7.07 9.86 5.17
CA ASN A 70 6.25 11.02 5.55
C ASN A 70 6.23 12.03 4.40
N GLN A 71 5.11 12.09 3.69
CA GLN A 71 4.85 13.12 2.71
C GLN A 71 4.80 14.47 3.44
N PRO A 72 5.50 15.51 2.96
CA PRO A 72 5.43 16.83 3.57
C PRO A 72 3.97 17.28 3.64
N ALA A 73 3.52 17.69 4.84
CA ALA A 73 2.19 18.29 4.99
C ALA A 73 2.07 19.49 4.04
N PRO A 74 0.90 19.73 3.43
CA PRO A 74 0.67 20.90 2.59
C PRO A 74 1.10 22.15 3.34
N GLN A 75 2.14 22.82 2.85
CA GLN A 75 2.59 24.06 3.43
C GLN A 75 1.61 25.16 3.01
N ASN A 76 1.00 25.83 3.99
CA ASN A 76 0.26 27.06 3.75
C ASN A 76 1.27 28.10 3.22
N THR A 77 1.34 28.26 1.91
CA THR A 77 2.11 29.35 1.29
C THR A 77 1.59 30.68 1.84
N PRO A 78 2.46 31.66 2.16
CA PRO A 78 2.03 32.97 2.63
C PRO A 78 1.24 33.70 1.54
N ALA A 79 -0.07 33.44 1.48
CA ALA A 79 -1.02 34.23 0.71
C ALA A 79 -1.31 35.54 1.47
N PRO A 80 -1.65 36.64 0.76
CA PRO A 80 -2.09 37.87 1.41
C PRO A 80 -3.23 37.56 2.40
N ALA A 81 -3.15 38.15 3.60
CA ALA A 81 -4.09 37.85 4.68
C ALA A 81 -5.54 38.12 4.24
N ARG A 82 -6.37 37.07 4.21
CA ARG A 82 -7.78 37.15 3.84
C ARG A 82 -8.60 37.58 5.06
N TYR A 83 -9.19 38.77 5.03
CA TYR A 83 -9.98 39.25 6.16
C TYR A 83 -11.44 38.78 6.07
N TYR A 84 -11.97 38.25 7.16
CA TYR A 84 -13.39 37.92 7.31
C TYR A 84 -13.99 38.70 8.47
N GLN A 85 -15.15 39.32 8.23
CA GLN A 85 -15.85 40.09 9.25
C GLN A 85 -16.52 39.20 10.31
N ASN A 86 -17.04 38.03 9.92
CA ASN A 86 -17.73 37.09 10.80
C ASN A 86 -17.76 35.67 10.19
N CYS A 87 -18.19 34.69 10.98
CA CYS A 87 -18.31 33.30 10.53
C CYS A 87 -19.30 33.07 9.39
N THR A 88 -20.32 33.92 9.23
CA THR A 88 -21.21 33.85 8.06
C THR A 88 -20.45 34.13 6.77
N ALA A 89 -19.56 35.12 6.76
CA ALA A 89 -18.71 35.40 5.61
C ALA A 89 -17.74 34.24 5.29
N VAL A 90 -17.19 33.59 6.32
CA VAL A 90 -16.32 32.40 6.17
C VAL A 90 -17.08 31.22 5.56
N ARG A 91 -18.29 30.92 6.06
CA ARG A 91 -19.13 29.84 5.54
C ARG A 91 -19.62 30.12 4.13
N ASN A 92 -20.02 31.36 3.82
CA ASN A 92 -20.40 31.76 2.46
C ASN A 92 -19.23 31.67 1.48
N ALA A 93 -18.00 31.85 1.95
CA ALA A 93 -16.79 31.66 1.17
C ALA A 93 -16.37 30.19 1.04
N GLY A 94 -17.04 29.25 1.71
CA GLY A 94 -16.68 27.83 1.72
C GLY A 94 -15.33 27.54 2.41
N ALA A 95 -14.88 28.44 3.28
CA ALA A 95 -13.57 28.34 3.94
C ALA A 95 -13.64 27.79 5.38
N ALA A 96 -14.84 27.53 5.91
CA ALA A 96 -15.01 26.96 7.24
C ALA A 96 -14.84 25.42 7.20
N PRO A 97 -14.28 24.79 8.26
CA PRO A 97 -13.68 25.41 9.45
C PRO A 97 -12.27 25.97 9.16
N LEU A 98 -11.93 27.10 9.80
CA LEU A 98 -10.62 27.74 9.66
C LEU A 98 -9.70 27.38 10.83
N TYR A 99 -8.54 26.80 10.54
CA TYR A 99 -7.61 26.39 11.58
C TYR A 99 -6.55 27.47 11.85
N ARG A 100 -6.06 27.56 13.09
CA ARG A 100 -4.97 28.47 13.46
C ARG A 100 -3.77 28.29 12.54
N GLY A 101 -3.27 29.39 11.97
CA GLY A 101 -2.17 29.39 10.99
C GLY A 101 -2.61 29.21 9.53
N GLN A 102 -3.91 28.98 9.26
CA GLN A 102 -4.44 29.11 7.91
C GLN A 102 -4.64 30.56 7.52
N ASN A 103 -4.59 30.82 6.22
CA ASN A 103 -4.86 32.14 5.67
C ASN A 103 -6.31 32.54 5.98
N GLY A 104 -6.45 33.67 6.69
CA GLY A 104 -7.73 34.22 7.09
C GLY A 104 -8.31 33.72 8.40
N TYR A 105 -7.59 32.88 9.15
CA TYR A 105 -7.86 32.72 10.57
C TYR A 105 -7.62 34.05 11.30
N ALA A 106 -8.54 34.41 12.16
CA ALA A 106 -8.40 35.55 13.05
C ALA A 106 -9.05 35.22 14.41
N PRO A 107 -8.47 35.66 15.55
CA PRO A 107 -8.98 35.31 16.88
C PRO A 107 -10.43 35.73 17.13
N HIS A 108 -10.94 36.76 16.45
CA HIS A 108 -12.33 37.18 16.58
C HIS A 108 -13.34 36.22 15.92
N LEU A 109 -12.87 35.28 15.10
CA LEU A 109 -13.69 34.24 14.46
C LEU A 109 -13.76 32.95 15.31
N ASP A 110 -12.87 32.82 16.28
CA ASP A 110 -12.71 31.66 17.18
C ASP A 110 -13.29 32.04 18.55
N ARG A 111 -14.56 31.69 18.78
CA ARG A 111 -15.30 32.18 19.95
C ARG A 111 -14.76 31.60 21.25
N ASP A 112 -14.29 30.37 21.23
CA ASP A 112 -13.78 29.59 22.36
C ASP A 112 -12.25 29.49 22.42
N ASN A 113 -11.55 29.98 21.39
CA ASN A 113 -10.09 30.07 21.28
C ASN A 113 -9.38 28.72 21.26
N ASP A 114 -10.06 27.66 20.83
CA ASP A 114 -9.51 26.30 20.76
C ASP A 114 -8.56 26.10 19.55
N GLY A 115 -8.55 27.06 18.61
CA GLY A 115 -7.74 27.04 17.41
C GLY A 115 -8.49 26.61 16.16
N ILE A 116 -9.80 26.38 16.25
CA ILE A 116 -10.68 26.11 15.12
C ILE A 116 -11.79 27.16 15.10
N ALA A 117 -11.83 27.96 14.04
CA ALA A 117 -12.77 29.05 13.89
C ALA A 117 -13.96 28.64 13.03
N CYS A 118 -15.14 29.11 13.45
CA CYS A 118 -16.41 28.99 12.75
C CYS A 118 -16.99 27.56 12.65
N GLU A 119 -16.73 26.75 13.68
CA GLU A 119 -17.44 25.51 14.04
C GLU A 119 -18.97 25.64 13.95
#